data_AF-A0A326UAN4-F1
#
_entry.id   AF-A0A326UAN4-F1
#
_cell.length_a   1.000
_cell.length_b   1.000
_cell.length_c   1.000
_cell.angle_alpha   90.00
_cell.angle_beta   90.00
_cell.angle_gamma   90.00
#
_symmetry.space_group_name_H-M   'P 1'
#
loop_
_entity.id
_entity.type
_entity.pdbx_description
1 polymer ?
#
loop_
_entity_poly.entity_id
_entity_poly.type
_entity_poly.pdbx_seq_one_letter_code
_entity_poly.pdbx_strand_id
1 'polypeptide(L)' 'MQSIEDYIESFHGRASFSRERMTQEDAEAFDAELCALVEPYSRDGQLQFAVQAEIVWGKPLKGR' A
#
# COMPACT_ATOMS: atom_id res chain seq x y z
N MET A 1 -6.73 -7.34 -7.42
CA MET A 1 -7.78 -6.87 -6.50
C MET A 1 -7.24 -7.05 -5.11
N GLN A 2 -7.48 -6.08 -4.25
CA GLN A 2 -6.99 -6.05 -2.88
C GLN A 2 -8.13 -5.55 -2.00
N SER A 3 -8.27 -6.06 -0.76
CA SER A 3 -9.26 -5.49 0.16
C SER A 3 -8.87 -4.06 0.56
N ILE A 4 -9.82 -3.29 1.09
CA ILE A 4 -9.52 -1.95 1.59
C ILE A 4 -8.52 -2.02 2.75
N GLU A 5 -8.63 -3.02 3.63
CA GLU A 5 -7.73 -3.22 4.77
C GLU A 5 -6.30 -3.52 4.33
N ASP A 6 -6.13 -4.46 3.40
CA ASP A 6 -4.81 -4.79 2.84
C ASP A 6 -4.20 -3.57 2.12
N TYR A 7 -5.04 -2.77 1.46
CA TYR A 7 -4.60 -1.55 0.78
C TYR A 7 -4.11 -0.50 1.77
N ILE A 8 -4.82 -0.29 2.88
CA ILE A 8 -4.40 0.60 3.98
C ILE A 8 -3.09 0.09 4.59
N GLU A 9 -3.00 -1.20 4.88
CA GLU A 9 -1.78 -1.79 5.47
C GLU A 9 -0.56 -1.61 4.54
N SER A 10 -0.77 -1.58 3.22
CA SER A 10 0.30 -1.28 2.27
C SER A 10 0.93 0.10 2.44
N PHE A 11 0.22 1.07 3.03
CA PHE A 11 0.79 2.39 3.39
C PHE A 11 1.66 2.29 4.63
N HIS A 12 1.26 1.50 5.64
CA HIS A 12 2.07 1.28 6.84
C HIS A 12 3.33 0.47 6.59
N GLY A 13 3.36 -0.35 5.54
CA GLY A 13 4.58 -0.97 5.03
C GLY A 13 5.56 0.00 4.35
N ARG A 14 5.14 1.25 4.06
CA ARG A 14 6.00 2.29 3.45
C ARG A 14 6.55 3.21 4.53
N ALA A 15 7.82 3.59 4.38
CA ALA A 15 8.53 4.41 5.38
C ALA A 15 7.86 5.76 5.73
N SER A 16 7.03 6.32 4.84
CA SER A 16 6.38 7.62 5.08
C SER A 16 5.14 7.54 5.98
N PHE A 17 4.48 6.37 6.08
CA PHE A 17 3.28 6.18 6.90
C PHE A 17 3.43 4.99 7.84
N SER A 18 4.66 4.63 8.23
CA SER A 18 4.85 3.51 9.14
C SER A 18 4.24 3.81 10.51
N ARG A 19 3.61 2.80 11.14
CA ARG A 19 3.00 2.94 12.47
C ARG A 19 4.02 3.39 13.52
N GLU A 20 5.29 3.02 13.36
CA GLU A 20 6.41 3.45 14.23
C GLU A 20 6.66 4.97 14.21
N ARG A 21 6.21 5.67 13.16
CA ARG A 21 6.39 7.12 12.97
C ARG A 21 5.13 7.92 13.30
N MET A 22 4.06 7.25 13.72
CA MET A 22 2.76 7.85 14.02
C MET A 22 2.43 7.61 15.48
N THR A 23 1.65 8.51 16.08
CA THR A 23 0.95 8.14 17.31
C THR A 23 -0.14 7.11 16.98
N GLN A 24 -0.62 6.38 17.98
CA GLN A 24 -1.74 5.46 17.79
C GLN A 24 -2.98 6.20 17.27
N GLU A 25 -3.28 7.38 17.84
CA GLU A 25 -4.41 8.22 17.42
C GLU A 25 -4.28 8.65 15.95
N ASP A 26 -3.11 9.11 15.54
CA ASP A 26 -2.88 9.51 14.14
C ASP A 26 -3.02 8.32 13.18
N ALA A 27 -2.58 7.13 13.58
CA ALA A 27 -2.68 5.93 12.75
C ALA A 27 -4.16 5.49 12.60
N GLU A 28 -4.92 5.52 13.68
CA GLU A 28 -6.36 5.21 13.65
C GLU A 28 -7.15 6.24 12.81
N ALA A 29 -6.83 7.53 12.94
CA ALA A 29 -7.44 8.58 12.13
C ALA A 29 -7.11 8.42 10.64
N PHE A 30 -5.85 8.11 10.32
CA PHE A 30 -5.43 7.83 8.95
C PHE A 30 -6.17 6.63 8.35
N ASP A 31 -6.29 5.53 9.10
CA ASP A 31 -6.98 4.32 8.65
C ASP A 31 -8.46 4.61 8.33
N ALA A 32 -9.13 5.37 9.20
CA ALA A 32 -10.53 5.76 9.00
C ALA A 32 -10.72 6.69 7.79
N GLU A 33 -9.88 7.72 7.65
CA GLU A 33 -9.97 8.68 6.55
C GLU A 33 -9.65 8.03 5.20
N LEU A 34 -8.61 7.18 5.15
CA LEU A 34 -8.25 6.48 3.92
C LEU A 34 -9.33 5.47 3.51
N CYS A 35 -9.92 4.75 4.47
CA CYS A 35 -11.05 3.85 4.21
C CYS A 35 -12.22 4.61 3.56
N ALA A 36 -12.67 5.71 4.19
CA ALA A 36 -13.77 6.53 3.68
C ALA A 36 -13.47 7.14 2.30
N LEU A 37 -12.20 7.47 2.04
CA LEU A 37 -11.76 8.00 0.75
C LEU A 37 -11.85 6.96 -0.38
N VAL A 38 -11.52 5.70 -0.10
CA VAL A 38 -11.41 4.65 -1.14
C VAL A 38 -12.65 3.78 -1.27
N GLU A 39 -13.50 3.71 -0.24
CA GLU A 39 -14.74 2.93 -0.23
C GLU A 39 -15.62 3.17 -1.47
N PRO A 40 -15.85 4.41 -1.95
CA PRO A 40 -16.67 4.66 -3.15
C PRO A 40 -16.12 4.06 -4.44
N TYR A 41 -14.83 3.72 -4.47
CA TYR A 41 -14.15 3.14 -5.63
C TYR A 41 -14.02 1.62 -5.52
N SER A 42 -14.42 1.04 -4.38
CA SER A 42 -14.42 -0.41 -4.19
C SER A 42 -15.57 -1.08 -4.94
N ARG A 43 -15.35 -2.33 -5.34
CA ARG A 43 -16.37 -3.24 -5.87
C ARG A 43 -16.37 -4.47 -4.99
N ASP A 44 -17.48 -4.74 -4.31
CA ASP A 44 -17.60 -5.85 -3.35
C ASP A 44 -16.51 -5.82 -2.26
N GLY A 45 -16.18 -4.62 -1.75
CA GLY A 45 -15.12 -4.42 -0.74
C GLY A 45 -13.69 -4.58 -1.27
N GLN A 46 -13.52 -4.67 -2.59
CA GLN A 46 -12.22 -4.85 -3.24
C GLN A 46 -11.86 -3.63 -4.08
N LEU A 47 -10.63 -3.16 -3.94
CA LEU A 47 -10.03 -2.17 -4.81
C LEU A 47 -9.40 -2.84 -6.02
N GLN A 48 -9.72 -2.30 -7.20
CA GLN A 48 -9.15 -2.72 -8.47
C GLN A 48 -8.25 -1.62 -9.01
N PHE A 49 -6.96 -1.92 -9.14
CA PHE A 49 -5.96 -1.03 -9.73
C PHE A 49 -5.00 -1.85 -10.60
N ALA A 50 -4.40 -1.18 -11.60
CA ALA A 50 -3.42 -1.78 -12.47
C ALA A 50 -2.01 -1.56 -11.91
N VAL A 51 -1.29 -2.65 -11.67
CA VAL A 51 0.13 -2.60 -11.29
C VAL A 51 0.97 -2.91 -12.52
N GLN A 52 1.88 -2.01 -12.87
CA GLN A 52 2.86 -2.23 -13.93
C GLN A 52 4.25 -2.31 -13.31
N ALA A 53 5.03 -3.31 -13.70
CA ALA A 53 6.41 -3.48 -13.28
C ALA A 53 7.27 -3.87 -14.48
N GLU A 54 8.50 -3.34 -14.53
CA GLU A 54 9.55 -3.83 -15.42
C GLU A 54 10.46 -4.75 -14.61
N ILE A 55 10.65 -5.98 -15.10
CA ILE A 55 11.54 -6.95 -14.47
C ILE A 55 12.75 -7.12 -15.36
N VAL A 56 13.90 -6.64 -14.89
CA VAL A 56 15.19 -6.87 -15.53
C VAL A 56 15.88 -8.04 -14.84
N TRP A 57 16.22 -9.07 -15.59
CA TRP A 57 16.97 -10.24 -15.10
C TRP A 57 18.19 -10.52 -15.98
N GLY A 58 19.18 -11.25 -15.46
CA GLY A 58 20.38 -11.62 -16.22
C GLY A 58 21.43 -12.33 -15.38
N LYS A 59 22.53 -12.74 -16.01
CA LYS A 59 23.72 -13.25 -15.30
C LYS A 59 24.62 -12.07 -14.93
N PRO A 60 25.06 -11.92 -13.66
CA PRO A 60 26.05 -10.92 -13.29
C PRO A 60 27.29 -11.05 -14.17
N LEU A 61 27.76 -9.93 -14.73
CA LEU A 61 29.05 -9.91 -15.43
C LEU A 61 30.16 -10.08 -14.39
N LYS A 62 31.20 -10.86 -14.71
CA LYS A 62 32.40 -10.90 -13.87
C LYS A 62 32.99 -9.49 -13.83
N GLY A 63 33.00 -8.89 -12.64
CA GLY A 63 33.71 -7.64 -12.37
C GLY A 63 35.18 -7.79 -12.77
N ARG A 64 35.75 -6.72 -13.33
CA ARG A 64 37.14 -6.68 -13.80
C ARG A 64 38.09 -6.46 -12.63
#